data_AF-A0A074SLC1-F1
#
_entry.id   AF-A0A074SLC1-F1
#
_cell.length_a   1.000
_cell.length_b   1.000
_cell.length_c   1.000
_cell.angle_alpha   90.00
_cell.angle_beta   90.00
_cell.angle_gamma   90.00
#
_symmetry.space_group_name_H-M   'P 1'
#
loop_
_entity.id
_entity.type
_entity.pdbx_description
1 polymer ?
#
loop_
_entity_poly.entity_id
_entity_poly.type
_entity_poly.pdbx_seq_one_letter_code
_entity_poly.pdbx_strand_id
1 'polypeptide(L)'
;MLPKTLSVVTLGFAAVSAHSREAHSTQGELGRRQLEVNNRHLKARNCASQIAELNAKRKAKRALAKRNNEPTLSARRNQDGAATSITADSPTYTTIQNSTCVTTPEVSEGPYYINNEYLRQDISEGQEGVTLVLDIGVMDVTTCQPLDQALVEIWHCNVGVNDSK
;
A
#
# COMPACT_ATOMS: atom_id res chain seq x y z
N MET A 1 39.14 40.85 49.55
CA MET A 1 37.83 40.93 48.88
C MET A 1 38.06 40.71 47.38
N LEU A 2 37.69 39.55 46.84
CA LEU A 2 37.66 39.29 45.39
C LEU A 2 36.22 38.97 44.99
N PRO A 3 35.68 39.54 43.89
CA PRO A 3 34.31 39.30 43.47
C PRO A 3 34.19 37.92 42.81
N LYS A 4 33.14 37.17 43.17
CA LYS A 4 32.74 35.94 42.48
C LYS A 4 32.08 36.32 41.16
N THR A 5 32.63 35.88 40.03
CA THR A 5 31.99 35.98 38.72
C THR A 5 30.93 34.88 38.59
N LEU A 6 29.65 35.28 38.46
CA LEU A 6 28.59 34.36 38.03
C LEU A 6 28.63 34.26 36.50
N SER A 7 28.90 33.06 35.98
CA SER A 7 28.64 32.73 34.56
C SER A 7 27.18 32.33 34.40
N VAL A 8 26.41 33.15 33.70
CA VAL A 8 25.07 32.78 33.21
C VAL A 8 25.26 32.10 31.85
N VAL A 9 24.98 30.80 31.78
CA VAL A 9 24.89 30.08 30.50
C VAL A 9 23.47 30.25 29.98
N THR A 10 23.29 31.13 29.02
CA THR A 10 22.03 31.25 28.26
C THR A 10 21.97 30.12 27.23
N LEU A 11 21.15 29.10 27.51
CA LEU A 11 20.72 28.13 26.51
C LEU A 11 19.82 28.85 25.51
N GLY A 12 20.37 29.20 24.35
CA GLY A 12 19.60 29.69 23.22
C GLY A 12 18.68 28.59 22.69
N PHE A 13 17.39 28.72 22.94
CA PHE A 13 16.38 27.94 22.21
C PHE A 13 16.40 28.41 20.75
N ALA A 14 17.02 27.62 19.87
CA ALA A 14 16.78 27.74 18.44
C ALA A 14 15.35 27.27 18.18
N ALA A 15 14.42 28.22 18.08
CA ALA A 15 13.10 27.94 17.55
C ALA A 15 13.26 27.52 16.08
N VAL A 16 13.16 26.22 15.80
CA VAL A 16 12.93 25.74 14.44
C VAL A 16 11.53 26.21 14.07
N SER A 17 11.43 27.37 13.43
CA SER A 17 10.19 27.73 12.75
C SER A 17 10.02 26.76 11.58
N ALA A 18 9.17 25.75 11.77
CA ALA A 18 8.51 25.09 10.66
C ALA A 18 7.68 26.15 9.92
N HIS A 19 8.27 26.82 8.94
CA HIS A 19 7.50 27.65 8.03
C HIS A 19 6.66 26.71 7.19
N SER A 20 5.37 26.60 7.51
CA SER A 20 4.35 26.29 6.51
C SER A 20 4.44 27.36 5.44
N ARG A 21 5.30 27.16 4.46
CA ARG A 21 5.25 27.91 3.21
C ARG A 21 4.02 27.37 2.50
N GLU A 22 2.98 28.20 2.41
CA GLU A 22 1.97 28.05 1.35
C GLU A 22 2.72 28.07 0.02
N ALA A 23 3.14 26.89 -0.45
CA ALA A 23 3.66 26.72 -1.79
C ALA A 23 2.46 26.82 -2.72
N HIS A 24 2.07 28.05 -3.06
CA HIS A 24 1.19 28.29 -4.19
C HIS A 24 1.89 27.74 -5.44
N SER A 25 1.59 26.49 -5.79
CA SER A 25 2.09 25.86 -7.00
C SER A 25 1.65 26.74 -8.17
N THR A 26 2.62 27.21 -8.95
CA THR A 26 2.33 27.99 -10.14
C THR A 26 1.56 27.13 -11.15
N GLN A 27 0.79 27.77 -12.03
CA GLN A 27 0.06 27.07 -13.11
C GLN A 27 1.01 26.23 -13.98
N GLY A 28 2.25 26.71 -14.20
CA GLY A 28 3.28 25.95 -14.92
C GLY A 28 3.73 24.69 -14.18
N GLU A 29 3.90 24.75 -12.86
CA GLU A 29 4.24 23.57 -12.04
C GLU A 29 3.10 22.55 -12.01
N LEU A 30 1.85 23.02 -11.88
CA LEU A 30 0.67 22.15 -11.93
C LEU A 30 0.56 21.45 -13.29
N GLY A 31 0.76 22.18 -14.39
CA GLY A 31 0.77 21.62 -15.73
C GLY A 31 1.86 20.56 -15.95
N ARG A 32 3.07 20.79 -15.41
CA ARG A 32 4.16 19.81 -15.45
C ARG A 32 3.83 18.54 -14.66
N ARG A 33 3.30 18.67 -13.45
CA ARG A 33 2.86 17.53 -12.63
C ARG A 33 1.79 16.72 -13.36
N GLN A 34 0.81 17.39 -13.98
CA GLN A 34 -0.23 16.72 -14.76
C GLN A 34 0.34 15.97 -15.96
N LEU A 35 1.27 16.57 -16.72
CA LEU A 35 1.90 15.91 -17.86
C LEU A 35 2.68 14.66 -17.43
N GLU A 36 3.41 14.75 -16.32
CA GLU A 36 4.16 13.63 -15.77
C GLU A 36 3.23 12.48 -15.35
N VAL A 37 2.14 12.79 -14.64
CA VAL A 37 1.11 11.81 -14.27
C VAL A 37 0.50 11.17 -15.51
N ASN A 38 0.16 11.97 -16.53
CA ASN A 38 -0.39 11.45 -17.79
C ASN A 38 0.61 10.53 -18.51
N ASN A 39 1.89 10.87 -18.53
CA ASN A 39 2.93 10.05 -19.15
C ASN A 39 3.09 8.70 -18.44
N ARG A 40 3.06 8.68 -17.10
CA ARG A 40 3.09 7.43 -16.31
C ARG A 40 1.85 6.57 -16.62
N HIS A 41 0.67 7.20 -16.63
CA HIS A 41 -0.58 6.51 -16.96
C HIS A 41 -0.56 5.88 -18.35
N LEU A 42 -0.10 6.61 -19.38
CA LEU A 42 -0.03 6.11 -20.75
C LEU A 42 0.92 4.91 -20.89
N LYS A 43 2.09 4.96 -20.25
CA LYS A 43 3.03 3.82 -20.26
C LYS A 43 2.39 2.57 -19.65
N ALA A 44 1.72 2.75 -18.53
CA ALA A 44 1.10 1.64 -17.81
C ALA A 44 -0.13 1.07 -18.56
N ARG A 45 -0.89 1.93 -19.24
CA ARG A 45 -1.98 1.52 -20.14
C ARG A 45 -1.50 0.63 -21.29
N ASN A 46 -0.29 0.85 -21.81
CA ASN A 46 0.27 0.02 -22.88
C ASN A 46 0.49 -1.45 -22.45
N CYS A 47 0.57 -1.71 -21.14
CA CYS A 47 0.71 -3.07 -20.59
C CYS A 47 -0.63 -3.73 -20.22
N ALA A 48 -1.76 -3.18 -20.65
CA ALA A 48 -3.08 -3.59 -20.18
C ALA A 48 -3.39 -5.08 -20.40
N SER A 49 -3.02 -5.64 -21.54
CA SER A 49 -3.28 -7.05 -21.87
C SER A 49 -2.44 -7.99 -21.02
N GLN A 50 -1.15 -7.67 -20.80
CA GLN A 50 -0.25 -8.47 -19.97
C GLN A 50 -0.70 -8.46 -18.51
N ILE A 51 -1.12 -7.32 -17.99
CA ILE A 51 -1.64 -7.24 -16.61
C ILE A 51 -2.94 -8.05 -16.48
N ALA A 52 -3.83 -7.99 -17.47
CA ALA A 52 -5.04 -8.80 -17.48
C ALA A 52 -4.72 -10.30 -17.44
N GLU A 53 -3.75 -10.75 -18.25
CA GLU A 53 -3.30 -12.14 -18.28
C GLU A 53 -2.68 -12.59 -16.95
N LEU A 54 -1.81 -11.76 -16.35
CA LEU A 54 -1.21 -12.07 -15.05
C LEU A 54 -2.26 -12.15 -13.94
N ASN A 55 -3.22 -11.23 -13.93
CA ASN A 55 -4.32 -11.26 -12.97
C ASN A 55 -5.18 -12.50 -13.15
N ALA A 56 -5.45 -12.92 -14.38
CA ALA A 56 -6.19 -14.16 -14.66
C ALA A 56 -5.42 -15.39 -14.14
N LYS A 57 -4.12 -15.49 -14.42
CA LYS A 57 -3.24 -16.57 -13.93
C LYS A 57 -3.22 -16.64 -12.41
N ARG A 58 -3.08 -15.49 -11.73
CA ARG A 58 -3.09 -15.39 -10.25
C ARG A 58 -4.43 -15.81 -9.67
N LYS A 59 -5.55 -15.32 -10.24
CA LYS A 59 -6.91 -15.72 -9.82
C LYS A 59 -7.12 -17.23 -9.97
N ALA A 60 -6.70 -17.81 -11.10
CA ALA A 60 -6.79 -19.26 -11.32
C ALA A 60 -5.98 -20.05 -10.29
N LYS A 61 -4.74 -19.63 -9.98
CA LYS A 61 -3.90 -20.25 -8.94
C LYS A 61 -4.58 -20.21 -7.56
N ARG A 62 -5.19 -19.09 -7.19
CA ARG A 62 -5.94 -18.97 -5.92
C ARG A 62 -7.18 -19.85 -5.90
N ALA A 63 -7.92 -19.93 -7.02
CA ALA A 63 -9.10 -20.78 -7.13
C ALA A 63 -8.74 -22.27 -6.97
N LEU A 64 -7.59 -22.70 -7.51
CA LEU A 64 -7.06 -24.05 -7.30
C LEU A 64 -6.64 -24.30 -5.85
N ALA A 65 -5.96 -23.35 -5.20
CA ALA A 65 -5.59 -23.46 -3.79
C ALA A 65 -6.81 -23.60 -2.87
N LYS A 66 -7.90 -22.87 -3.15
CA LYS A 66 -9.17 -23.01 -2.42
C LYS A 66 -9.79 -24.41 -2.58
N ARG A 67 -9.69 -25.03 -3.75
CA ARG A 67 -10.21 -26.39 -3.98
C ARG A 67 -9.44 -27.43 -3.17
N ASN A 68 -8.12 -27.26 -3.00
CA ASN A 68 -7.29 -28.19 -2.24
C ASN A 68 -7.48 -28.06 -0.72
N ASN A 69 -7.96 -26.91 -0.24
CA ASN A 69 -8.20 -26.63 1.18
C ASN A 69 -9.69 -26.71 1.57
N GLU A 70 -10.61 -27.05 0.66
CA GLU A 70 -12.00 -27.37 1.04
C GLU A 70 -12.01 -28.81 1.57
N PRO A 71 -12.42 -29.05 2.84
CA PRO A 71 -12.71 -30.40 3.29
C PRO A 71 -13.83 -30.92 2.39
N THR A 72 -13.59 -32.07 1.75
CA THR A 72 -14.50 -32.73 0.81
C THR A 72 -15.96 -32.53 1.20
N LEU A 73 -16.77 -32.04 0.26
CA LEU A 73 -18.21 -31.73 0.33
C LEU A 73 -19.12 -32.95 0.65
N SER A 74 -18.75 -33.82 1.58
CA SER A 74 -19.61 -34.89 2.11
C SER A 74 -20.22 -34.56 3.48
N ALA A 75 -20.07 -33.34 3.99
CA ALA A 75 -20.57 -32.95 5.32
C ALA A 75 -21.44 -31.68 5.36
N ARG A 76 -22.10 -31.29 4.26
CA ARG A 76 -23.12 -30.22 4.30
C ARG A 76 -24.52 -30.81 4.38
N ARG A 77 -24.88 -31.32 5.56
CA ARG A 77 -26.27 -31.38 6.02
C ARG A 77 -26.31 -30.81 7.43
N ASN A 78 -27.00 -29.67 7.55
CA ASN A 78 -27.29 -28.90 8.77
C ASN A 78 -26.13 -28.08 9.34
N GLN A 79 -26.11 -26.79 8.99
CA GLN A 79 -25.92 -25.74 9.99
C GLN A 79 -26.47 -24.43 9.44
N ASP A 80 -27.66 -24.09 9.93
CA ASP A 80 -28.22 -22.75 9.91
C ASP A 80 -27.34 -21.87 10.80
N GLY A 81 -26.63 -20.95 10.18
CA GLY A 81 -25.85 -19.92 10.86
C GLY A 81 -25.67 -18.80 9.87
N ALA A 82 -26.33 -17.67 10.13
CA ALA A 82 -26.28 -16.48 9.30
C ALA A 82 -24.84 -15.98 9.19
N ALA A 83 -24.09 -16.50 8.22
CA ALA A 83 -22.88 -15.88 7.73
C ALA A 83 -23.34 -14.64 6.97
N THR A 84 -23.22 -13.47 7.61
CA THR A 84 -23.26 -12.20 6.91
C THR A 84 -22.05 -12.15 5.99
N SER A 85 -22.16 -12.81 4.84
CA SER A 85 -21.24 -12.69 3.74
C SER A 85 -21.31 -11.23 3.31
N ILE A 86 -20.35 -10.43 3.77
CA ILE A 86 -20.04 -9.18 3.08
C ILE A 86 -19.42 -9.62 1.76
N THR A 87 -20.27 -10.00 0.81
CA THR A 87 -19.90 -10.14 -0.58
C THR A 87 -19.69 -8.72 -1.07
N ALA A 88 -18.52 -8.15 -0.74
CA ALA A 88 -18.00 -7.05 -1.51
C ALA A 88 -17.72 -7.66 -2.89
N ASP A 89 -18.73 -7.66 -3.76
CA ASP A 89 -18.55 -7.83 -5.19
C ASP A 89 -17.74 -6.61 -5.67
N SER A 90 -16.45 -6.63 -5.35
CA SER A 90 -15.48 -5.78 -6.01
C SER A 90 -15.61 -6.15 -7.49
N PRO A 91 -15.97 -5.21 -8.36
CA PRO A 91 -16.22 -5.53 -9.75
C PRO A 91 -14.95 -6.13 -10.35
N THR A 92 -14.95 -7.45 -10.49
CA THR A 92 -13.82 -8.17 -11.05
C THR A 92 -13.85 -8.02 -12.55
N TYR A 93 -13.23 -6.96 -13.03
CA TYR A 93 -12.94 -6.83 -14.45
C TYR A 93 -11.84 -7.83 -14.83
N THR A 94 -12.06 -8.59 -15.90
CA THR A 94 -11.04 -9.45 -16.52
C THR A 94 -10.03 -8.65 -17.34
N THR A 95 -10.32 -7.37 -17.57
CA THR A 95 -9.52 -6.44 -18.36
C THR A 95 -9.39 -5.13 -17.59
N ILE A 96 -8.20 -4.52 -17.61
CA ILE A 96 -7.99 -3.18 -17.07
C ILE A 96 -8.98 -2.21 -17.72
N GLN A 97 -9.78 -1.55 -16.90
CA GLN A 97 -10.71 -0.53 -17.39
C GLN A 97 -9.89 0.72 -17.75
N ASN A 98 -10.37 1.53 -18.68
CA ASN A 98 -9.68 2.78 -19.08
C ASN A 98 -9.40 3.73 -17.89
N SER A 99 -10.11 3.57 -16.77
CA SER A 99 -9.94 4.31 -15.51
C SER A 99 -9.08 3.61 -14.45
N THR A 100 -8.58 2.41 -14.71
CA THR A 100 -7.69 1.71 -13.77
C THR A 100 -6.30 2.32 -13.88
N CYS A 101 -5.96 3.22 -12.93
CA CYS A 101 -4.63 3.79 -12.85
C CYS A 101 -3.63 2.71 -12.42
N VAL A 102 -2.78 2.27 -13.35
CA VAL A 102 -1.83 1.18 -13.12
C VAL A 102 -0.57 1.65 -12.38
N THR A 103 -0.23 2.94 -12.44
CA THR A 103 0.88 3.52 -11.68
C THR A 103 0.35 4.39 -10.56
N THR A 104 0.43 3.89 -9.33
CA THR A 104 0.23 4.70 -8.13
C THR A 104 1.30 5.81 -8.09
N PRO A 105 0.94 7.07 -7.78
CA PRO A 105 1.96 8.09 -7.54
C PRO A 105 2.86 7.67 -6.38
N GLU A 106 4.14 8.04 -6.48
CA GLU A 106 5.05 7.97 -5.34
C GLU A 106 4.57 8.96 -4.28
N VAL A 107 4.48 8.51 -3.03
CA VAL A 107 4.07 9.32 -1.88
C VAL A 107 5.21 9.38 -0.88
N SER A 108 5.22 10.41 -0.04
CA SER A 108 6.19 10.48 1.07
C SER A 108 5.94 9.33 2.04
N GLU A 109 7.01 8.64 2.41
CA GLU A 109 7.03 7.54 3.39
C GLU A 109 6.37 7.90 4.73
N GLY A 110 6.58 9.13 5.21
CA GLY A 110 6.01 9.60 6.46
C GLY A 110 6.84 9.19 7.69
N PRO A 111 6.42 9.61 8.90
CA PRO A 111 7.27 9.53 10.10
C PRO A 111 7.26 8.16 10.81
N TYR A 112 6.46 7.22 10.33
CA TYR A 112 6.22 5.93 11.01
C TYR A 112 6.98 4.76 10.40
N TYR A 113 7.79 5.01 9.37
CA TYR A 113 8.63 3.98 8.79
C TYR A 113 9.76 3.57 9.74
N ILE A 114 9.98 2.26 9.82
CA ILE A 114 11.02 1.65 10.63
C ILE A 114 11.81 0.71 9.73
N ASN A 115 13.13 0.91 9.67
CA ASN A 115 14.03 0.03 8.93
C ASN A 115 14.18 -1.33 9.63
N ASN A 116 14.49 -2.38 8.84
CA ASN A 116 14.90 -3.71 9.30
C ASN A 116 13.80 -4.61 9.87
N GLU A 117 12.58 -4.53 9.33
CA GLU A 117 11.51 -5.46 9.69
C GLU A 117 11.65 -6.87 9.09
N TYR A 118 10.88 -7.81 9.65
CA TYR A 118 10.92 -9.22 9.26
C TYR A 118 10.32 -9.49 7.87
N LEU A 119 10.93 -10.40 7.11
CA LEU A 119 10.33 -10.93 5.89
C LEU A 119 9.28 -11.99 6.24
N ARG A 120 8.01 -11.62 6.10
CA ARG A 120 6.85 -12.46 6.48
C ARG A 120 5.69 -12.30 5.52
N GLN A 121 4.81 -13.31 5.49
CA GLN A 121 3.59 -13.30 4.67
C GLN A 121 2.34 -12.88 5.47
N ASP A 122 2.37 -13.09 6.78
CA ASP A 122 1.31 -12.69 7.71
C ASP A 122 1.87 -11.61 8.64
N ILE A 123 1.26 -10.43 8.60
CA ILE A 123 1.59 -9.25 9.42
C ILE A 123 0.45 -8.91 10.40
N SER A 124 -0.52 -9.81 10.59
CA SER A 124 -1.67 -9.56 11.46
C SER A 124 -1.29 -9.51 12.94
N GLU A 125 -0.21 -10.19 13.34
CA GLU A 125 0.31 -10.23 14.71
C GLU A 125 -0.75 -10.62 15.77
N GLY A 126 -1.78 -11.37 15.35
CA GLY A 126 -2.91 -11.74 16.21
C GLY A 126 -3.81 -10.55 16.62
N GLN A 127 -3.63 -9.38 16.00
CA GLN A 127 -4.45 -8.21 16.23
C GLN A 127 -5.90 -8.47 15.77
N GLU A 128 -6.86 -7.97 16.54
CA GLU A 128 -8.26 -8.02 16.15
C GLU A 128 -8.50 -7.20 14.87
N GLY A 129 -9.46 -7.63 14.04
CA GLY A 129 -9.79 -6.91 12.81
C GLY A 129 -10.43 -7.78 11.73
N VAL A 130 -10.61 -7.19 10.54
CA VAL A 130 -11.09 -7.91 9.36
C VAL A 130 -9.88 -8.45 8.60
N THR A 131 -9.85 -9.75 8.33
CA THR A 131 -8.77 -10.37 7.57
C THR A 131 -8.69 -9.81 6.14
N LEU A 132 -7.55 -9.19 5.82
CA LEU A 132 -7.23 -8.72 4.48
C LEU A 132 -6.17 -9.62 3.84
N VAL A 133 -6.51 -10.26 2.72
CA VAL A 133 -5.53 -10.98 1.88
C VAL A 133 -5.07 -10.07 0.77
N LEU A 134 -3.84 -9.56 0.89
CA LEU A 134 -3.22 -8.70 -0.10
C LEU A 134 -2.31 -9.52 -1.03
N ASP A 135 -2.57 -9.44 -2.34
CA ASP A 135 -1.81 -10.17 -3.35
C ASP A 135 -1.26 -9.18 -4.37
N ILE A 136 0.04 -8.86 -4.24
CA ILE A 136 0.68 -7.75 -4.96
C ILE A 136 1.47 -8.28 -6.15
N GLY A 137 1.27 -7.66 -7.31
CA GLY A 137 2.07 -7.89 -8.50
C GLY A 137 2.87 -6.66 -8.85
N VAL A 138 4.17 -6.84 -9.03
CA VAL A 138 5.06 -5.80 -9.53
C VAL A 138 5.37 -6.10 -10.99
N MET A 139 5.26 -5.10 -11.83
CA MET A 139 5.49 -5.20 -13.28
C MET A 139 6.36 -4.03 -13.72
N ASP A 140 7.28 -4.30 -14.63
CA ASP A 140 8.01 -3.28 -15.35
C ASP A 140 7.12 -2.72 -16.47
N VAL A 141 6.81 -1.42 -16.40
CA VAL A 141 5.95 -0.71 -17.36
C VAL A 141 6.62 -0.45 -18.71
N THR A 142 7.92 -0.70 -18.85
CA THR A 142 8.66 -0.56 -20.10
C THR A 142 8.65 -1.84 -20.92
N THR A 143 8.78 -3.00 -20.25
CA THR A 143 8.79 -4.33 -20.87
C THR A 143 7.43 -5.03 -20.81
N CYS A 144 6.51 -4.53 -19.96
CA CYS A 144 5.24 -5.17 -19.63
C CYS A 144 5.40 -6.60 -19.08
N GLN A 145 6.54 -6.89 -18.45
CA GLN A 145 6.85 -8.17 -17.83
C GLN A 145 6.77 -8.09 -16.31
N PRO A 146 6.38 -9.18 -15.61
CA PRO A 146 6.52 -9.26 -14.16
C PRO A 146 7.95 -8.92 -13.73
N LEU A 147 8.08 -8.14 -12.67
CA LEU A 147 9.38 -7.91 -12.05
C LEU A 147 9.67 -9.05 -11.07
N ASP A 148 10.64 -9.89 -11.41
CA ASP A 148 11.07 -10.99 -10.57
C ASP A 148 11.89 -10.48 -9.37
N GLN A 149 11.80 -11.20 -8.25
CA GLN A 149 12.56 -10.92 -7.02
C GLN A 149 12.35 -9.51 -6.45
N ALA A 150 11.21 -8.88 -6.74
CA ALA A 150 10.83 -7.62 -6.11
C ALA A 150 10.61 -7.82 -4.60
N LEU A 151 11.33 -7.05 -3.77
CA LEU A 151 11.05 -6.94 -2.35
C LEU A 151 9.95 -5.91 -2.14
N VAL A 152 8.89 -6.29 -1.43
CA VAL A 152 7.77 -5.41 -1.10
C VAL A 152 7.71 -5.26 0.40
N GLU A 153 7.81 -4.02 0.87
CA GLU A 153 7.67 -3.63 2.27
C GLU A 153 6.36 -2.86 2.44
N ILE A 154 5.63 -3.18 3.51
CA ILE A 154 4.30 -2.60 3.80
C ILE A 154 4.20 -2.41 5.30
N TRP A 155 3.71 -1.25 5.69
CA TRP A 155 3.27 -0.95 7.05
C TRP A 155 1.84 -0.42 7.00
N HIS A 156 1.08 -0.63 8.08
CA HIS A 156 -0.28 -0.12 8.20
C HIS A 156 -0.65 0.13 9.66
N CYS A 157 -1.65 0.98 9.88
CA CYS A 157 -2.28 1.14 11.19
C CYS A 157 -3.15 -0.07 11.50
N ASN A 158 -3.19 -0.51 12.76
CA ASN A 158 -4.16 -1.49 13.23
C ASN A 158 -5.52 -0.81 13.48
N VAL A 159 -6.57 -1.60 13.71
CA VAL A 159 -7.92 -1.08 14.01
C VAL A 159 -8.09 -0.61 15.47
N GLY A 160 -7.02 -0.66 16.28
CA GLY A 160 -7.03 -0.28 17.68
C GLY A 160 -6.70 1.20 17.87
N VAL A 161 -7.35 1.85 18.84
CA VAL A 161 -7.14 3.27 19.18
C VAL A 161 -5.75 3.54 19.79
N ASN A 162 -4.90 2.53 19.91
CA ASN A 162 -3.53 2.66 20.39
C ASN A 162 -2.59 1.89 19.46
N ASP A 163 -1.80 2.62 18.69
CA ASP A 163 -0.72 2.07 17.86
C ASP A 163 0.16 1.17 18.73
N SER A 164 0.18 -0.13 18.43
CA SER A 164 1.09 -1.07 19.09
C SER A 164 2.43 -0.99 18.35
N LYS A 165 3.44 -0.58 19.11
CA LYS A 165 4.84 -0.42 18.69
C LYS A 165 5.55 -1.76 18.59
#